data_AF-A0A3G9G5V3-F1
#
_entry.id   AF-A0A3G9G5V3-F1
#
_cell.length_a   1.000
_cell.length_b   1.000
_cell.length_c   1.000
_cell.angle_alpha   90.00
_cell.angle_beta   90.00
_cell.angle_gamma   90.00
#
_symmetry.space_group_name_H-M   'P 1'
#
loop_
_entity.id
_entity.type
_entity.pdbx_description
1 polymer ?
#
loop_
_entity_poly.entity_id
_entity_poly.type
_entity_poly.pdbx_seq_one_letter_code
_entity_poly.pdbx_strand_id
1 'polypeptide(L)'
;MILSVLAALLLASTPAKPVADIPPPLTHGVFVDKGACPGEACGLSGKLQWTRPVPVYDRPSPKARKIGSLRANEWADVVEREFHYPPLRGVVVEPNSQANELAKGDVVYIIGYSGEGWLVLWRSGQRLGWAESDIEPGLAEIAWDPVPQNRPAPVMWLKIKRAKGTTGWVNDLTGVRCAGMIRDDGCPPLP
;
A
#
# COMPACT_ATOMS: atom_id res chain seq x y z
N MET A 1 26.20 27.95 56.80
CA MET A 1 25.33 27.00 56.09
C MET A 1 24.80 27.71 54.85
N ILE A 2 25.30 27.36 53.67
CA ILE A 2 24.86 27.94 52.38
C ILE A 2 23.93 26.91 51.74
N LEU A 3 22.64 27.24 51.65
CA LEU A 3 21.64 26.45 50.93
C LEU A 3 21.82 26.74 49.43
N SER A 4 22.42 25.82 48.68
CA SER A 4 22.42 25.86 47.22
C SER A 4 21.06 25.39 46.72
N VAL A 5 20.25 26.31 46.19
CA VAL A 5 19.02 26.00 45.47
C VAL A 5 19.39 25.56 44.06
N LEU A 6 19.28 24.27 43.76
CA LEU A 6 19.32 23.76 42.40
C LEU A 6 18.01 24.18 41.70
N ALA A 7 18.10 25.16 40.80
CA ALA A 7 17.01 25.46 39.87
C ALA A 7 16.98 24.38 38.78
N ALA A 8 16.06 23.43 38.88
CA ALA A 8 15.76 22.52 37.78
C ALA A 8 15.06 23.31 36.66
N LEU A 9 15.75 23.53 35.54
CA LEU A 9 15.11 24.01 34.31
C LEU A 9 14.20 22.88 33.79
N LEU A 10 12.90 23.01 34.03
CA LEU A 10 11.88 22.29 33.30
C LEU A 10 11.89 22.79 31.84
N LEU A 11 12.58 22.06 30.96
CA LEU A 11 12.40 22.18 29.52
C LEU A 11 10.97 21.74 29.20
N ALA A 12 10.04 22.69 29.14
CA ALA A 12 8.71 22.43 28.62
C ALA A 12 8.84 22.05 27.14
N SER A 13 8.59 20.78 26.82
CA SER A 13 8.45 20.33 25.45
C SER A 13 7.24 21.03 24.84
N THR A 14 7.49 22.01 23.97
CA THR A 14 6.41 22.61 23.17
C THR A 14 5.79 21.49 22.33
N PRO A 15 4.46 21.25 22.42
CA PRO A 15 3.83 20.21 21.64
C PRO A 15 4.12 20.44 20.16
N ALA A 16 4.49 19.38 19.45
CA ALA A 16 4.73 19.44 18.02
C ALA A 16 3.50 20.02 17.31
N LYS A 17 3.71 21.01 16.44
CA LYS A 17 2.63 21.64 15.67
C LYS A 17 2.22 20.69 14.54
N PRO A 18 0.92 20.51 14.28
CA PRO A 18 0.48 19.71 13.14
C PRO A 18 1.00 20.28 11.83
N VAL A 19 1.36 19.38 10.91
CA VAL A 19 1.81 19.75 9.56
C VAL A 19 0.62 20.05 8.65
N ALA A 20 0.88 20.70 7.52
CA ALA A 20 -0.16 20.99 6.54
C ALA A 20 -0.81 19.72 6.00
N ASP A 21 -2.13 19.74 5.79
CA ASP A 21 -2.84 18.65 5.12
C ASP A 21 -2.57 18.69 3.61
N ILE A 22 -1.56 17.94 3.17
CA ILE A 22 -1.27 17.71 1.76
C ILE A 22 -1.61 16.24 1.43
N PRO A 23 -2.70 15.98 0.68
CA PRO A 23 -3.12 14.63 0.37
C PRO A 23 -2.10 13.90 -0.53
N PRO A 24 -2.15 12.55 -0.57
CA PRO A 24 -1.30 11.79 -1.48
C PRO A 24 -1.64 12.12 -2.94
N PRO A 25 -0.65 12.08 -3.85
CA PRO A 25 -0.90 12.24 -5.27
C PRO A 25 -1.76 11.08 -5.79
N LEU A 26 -2.87 11.39 -6.46
CA LEU A 26 -3.81 10.39 -6.97
C LEU A 26 -3.76 10.31 -8.49
N THR A 27 -3.87 9.08 -8.99
CA THR A 27 -4.08 8.79 -10.41
C THR A 27 -5.44 8.10 -10.54
N HIS A 28 -6.39 8.72 -11.22
CA HIS A 28 -7.78 8.22 -11.32
C HIS A 28 -8.46 7.94 -9.96
N GLY A 29 -8.12 8.72 -8.93
CA GLY A 29 -8.73 8.60 -7.60
C GLY A 29 -8.11 7.56 -6.67
N VAL A 30 -6.98 6.95 -7.07
CA VAL A 30 -6.22 6.02 -6.22
C VAL A 30 -4.77 6.46 -6.08
N PHE A 31 -4.16 6.13 -4.95
CA PHE A 31 -2.72 6.15 -4.80
C PHE A 31 -2.13 4.91 -5.48
N VAL A 32 -1.14 5.11 -6.35
CA VAL A 32 -0.48 4.04 -7.09
C VAL A 32 0.85 3.74 -6.43
N ASP A 33 0.97 2.57 -5.81
CA ASP A 33 2.22 2.11 -5.24
C ASP A 33 2.83 0.97 -6.06
N LYS A 34 3.97 1.26 -6.70
CA LYS A 34 4.72 0.28 -7.50
C LYS A 34 5.66 -0.58 -6.64
N GLY A 35 5.89 -0.17 -5.40
CA GLY A 35 6.76 -0.88 -4.44
C GLY A 35 6.02 -1.71 -3.40
N ALA A 36 4.69 -1.73 -3.41
CA ALA A 36 3.92 -2.45 -2.39
C ALA A 36 4.13 -3.98 -2.49
N CYS A 37 4.16 -4.63 -1.32
CA CYS A 37 4.33 -6.08 -1.20
C CYS A 37 3.27 -6.74 -0.29
N PRO A 38 1.96 -6.52 -0.52
CA PRO A 38 0.96 -7.17 0.30
C PRO A 38 0.96 -8.68 0.06
N GLY A 39 1.07 -9.48 1.13
CA GLY A 39 1.07 -10.94 1.06
C GLY A 39 2.16 -11.51 0.15
N GLU A 40 3.38 -10.97 0.24
CA GLU A 40 4.53 -11.36 -0.59
C GLU A 40 4.35 -11.15 -2.10
N ALA A 41 3.37 -10.33 -2.51
CA ALA A 41 3.05 -10.15 -3.92
C ALA A 41 4.12 -9.35 -4.71
N CYS A 42 5.10 -8.74 -4.03
CA CYS A 42 6.31 -8.24 -4.67
C CYS A 42 7.24 -9.37 -5.18
N GLY A 43 6.94 -10.63 -4.86
CA GLY A 43 7.51 -11.82 -5.49
C GLY A 43 6.81 -12.25 -6.79
N LEU A 44 5.71 -11.60 -7.20
CA LEU A 44 5.04 -11.92 -8.47
C LEU A 44 5.85 -11.41 -9.65
N SER A 45 6.75 -12.24 -10.18
CA SER A 45 7.64 -11.89 -11.29
C SER A 45 7.80 -13.06 -12.26
N GLY A 46 8.47 -12.80 -13.38
CA GLY A 46 8.75 -13.83 -14.38
C GLY A 46 7.50 -14.31 -15.11
N LYS A 47 7.53 -15.58 -15.53
CA LYS A 47 6.47 -16.19 -16.32
C LYS A 47 5.44 -16.87 -15.42
N LEU A 48 4.20 -16.37 -15.46
CA LEU A 48 3.06 -16.88 -14.71
C LEU A 48 2.06 -17.57 -15.64
N GLN A 49 1.30 -18.53 -15.11
CA GLN A 49 0.25 -19.22 -15.84
C GLN A 49 -1.10 -18.95 -15.17
N TRP A 50 -2.12 -18.59 -15.95
CA TRP A 50 -3.49 -18.50 -15.46
C TRP A 50 -4.26 -19.75 -15.84
N THR A 51 -4.77 -20.52 -14.87
CA THR A 51 -5.49 -21.78 -15.14
C THR A 51 -6.88 -21.58 -15.73
N ARG A 52 -7.36 -20.34 -15.79
CA ARG A 52 -8.66 -19.96 -16.34
C ARG A 52 -8.56 -18.71 -17.21
N PRO A 53 -9.58 -18.42 -18.04
CA PRO A 53 -9.60 -17.18 -18.80
C PRO A 53 -9.63 -15.97 -17.86
N VAL A 54 -8.83 -14.95 -18.19
CA VAL A 54 -8.75 -13.69 -17.44
C VAL A 54 -8.82 -12.50 -18.39
N PRO A 55 -9.71 -11.51 -18.13
CA PRO A 55 -9.78 -10.29 -18.93
C PRO A 55 -8.44 -9.53 -18.94
N VAL A 56 -8.07 -9.02 -20.11
CA VAL A 56 -6.90 -8.16 -20.28
C VAL A 56 -7.36 -6.75 -20.65
N TYR A 57 -6.78 -5.76 -19.98
CA TYR A 57 -7.14 -4.35 -20.08
C TYR A 57 -6.01 -3.51 -20.68
N ASP A 58 -6.35 -2.35 -21.25
CA ASP A 58 -5.33 -1.45 -21.83
C ASP A 58 -4.52 -0.67 -20.80
N ARG A 59 -5.03 -0.49 -19.58
CA ARG A 59 -4.38 0.26 -18.50
C ARG A 59 -4.83 -0.28 -17.13
N PRO A 60 -4.08 -0.01 -16.05
CA PRO A 60 -4.50 -0.37 -14.71
C PRO A 60 -5.48 0.72 -14.23
N SER A 61 -6.78 0.47 -14.37
CA SER A 61 -7.79 1.43 -13.94
C SER A 61 -9.15 0.76 -13.81
N PRO A 62 -9.99 1.17 -12.84
CA PRO A 62 -11.38 0.73 -12.78
C PRO A 62 -12.20 1.05 -14.05
N LYS A 63 -11.77 2.06 -14.82
CA LYS A 63 -12.41 2.48 -16.09
C LYS A 63 -11.66 1.95 -17.32
N ALA A 64 -10.78 0.98 -17.15
CA ALA A 64 -9.99 0.44 -18.26
C ALA A 64 -10.87 -0.32 -19.26
N ARG A 65 -10.53 -0.22 -20.54
CA ARG A 65 -11.24 -0.95 -21.58
C ARG A 65 -10.66 -2.35 -21.69
N LYS A 66 -11.52 -3.37 -21.73
CA LYS A 66 -11.13 -4.74 -22.05
C LYS A 66 -10.63 -4.82 -23.49
N ILE A 67 -9.38 -5.22 -23.68
CA ILE A 67 -8.74 -5.39 -25.00
C ILE A 67 -8.58 -6.85 -25.40
N GLY A 68 -8.96 -7.78 -24.51
CA GLY A 68 -8.96 -9.20 -24.80
C GLY A 68 -9.10 -10.06 -23.55
N SER A 69 -8.63 -11.29 -23.66
CA SER A 69 -8.54 -12.25 -22.56
C SER A 69 -7.29 -13.11 -22.73
N LEU A 70 -6.67 -13.48 -21.61
CA LEU A 70 -5.85 -14.69 -21.54
C LEU A 70 -6.75 -15.90 -21.71
N ARG A 71 -6.24 -16.94 -22.39
CA ARG A 71 -6.86 -18.27 -22.39
C ARG A 71 -6.51 -19.02 -21.11
N ALA A 72 -7.32 -20.02 -20.79
CA ALA A 72 -6.95 -20.97 -19.74
C ALA A 72 -5.61 -21.62 -20.06
N ASN A 73 -4.79 -21.80 -19.02
CA ASN A 73 -3.42 -22.31 -19.06
C ASN A 73 -2.45 -21.50 -19.93
N GLU A 74 -2.80 -20.28 -20.32
CA GLU A 74 -1.91 -19.38 -21.05
C GLU A 74 -0.83 -18.82 -20.11
N TRP A 75 0.41 -18.84 -20.61
CA TRP A 75 1.55 -18.22 -19.94
C TRP A 75 1.75 -16.78 -20.38
N ALA A 76 2.07 -15.91 -19.43
CA ALA A 76 2.44 -14.52 -19.71
C ALA A 76 3.56 -14.07 -18.77
N ASP A 77 4.43 -13.21 -19.28
CA ASP A 77 5.54 -12.64 -18.52
C ASP A 77 5.06 -11.38 -17.78
N VAL A 78 5.26 -11.31 -16.48
CA VAL A 78 4.98 -10.10 -15.69
C VAL A 78 6.10 -9.10 -15.92
N VAL A 79 5.74 -7.91 -16.39
CA VAL A 79 6.70 -6.85 -16.74
C VAL A 79 6.64 -5.66 -15.79
N GLU A 80 5.51 -5.43 -15.15
CA GLU A 80 5.30 -4.32 -14.23
C GLU A 80 4.15 -4.65 -13.27
N ARG A 81 4.15 -3.97 -12.11
CA ARG A 81 3.14 -4.16 -11.06
C ARG A 81 2.74 -2.82 -10.50
N GLU A 82 1.47 -2.70 -10.18
CA GLU A 82 0.92 -1.57 -9.46
C GLU A 82 -0.06 -2.07 -8.41
N PHE A 83 -0.02 -1.45 -7.23
CA PHE A 83 -1.04 -1.63 -6.22
C PHE A 83 -1.79 -0.33 -6.03
N HIS A 84 -3.10 -0.39 -6.18
CA HIS A 84 -3.97 0.77 -6.20
C HIS A 84 -4.71 0.84 -4.88
N TYR A 85 -4.44 1.89 -4.10
CA TYR A 85 -5.08 2.13 -2.81
C TYR A 85 -5.97 3.36 -2.89
N PRO A 86 -7.29 3.24 -2.74
CA PRO A 86 -8.15 4.39 -2.48
C PRO A 86 -7.84 4.88 -1.07
N PRO A 87 -7.29 6.09 -0.86
CA PRO A 87 -6.81 6.48 0.46
C PRO A 87 -7.95 6.61 1.48
N LEU A 88 -7.68 6.30 2.76
CA LEU A 88 -8.59 6.65 3.86
C LEU A 88 -7.95 7.74 4.69
N ARG A 89 -8.65 8.87 4.84
CA ARG A 89 -8.19 9.98 5.66
C ARG A 89 -8.48 9.70 7.14
N GLY A 90 -7.59 10.17 8.01
CA GLY A 90 -7.77 10.20 9.45
C GLY A 90 -7.08 11.41 10.08
N VAL A 91 -7.46 11.73 11.31
CA VAL A 91 -6.88 12.81 12.11
C VAL A 91 -6.31 12.23 13.38
N VAL A 92 -5.05 12.58 13.70
CA VAL A 92 -4.39 12.16 14.93
C VAL A 92 -5.07 12.83 16.12
N VAL A 93 -5.62 12.05 17.04
CA VAL A 93 -6.29 12.55 18.24
C VAL A 93 -5.39 12.50 19.47
N GLU A 94 -4.56 11.46 19.57
CA GLU A 94 -3.51 11.34 20.59
C GLU A 94 -2.15 11.10 19.92
N PRO A 95 -1.14 11.96 20.18
CA PRO A 95 0.17 11.88 19.55
C PRO A 95 1.01 10.71 20.10
N ASN A 96 2.11 10.38 19.41
CA ASN A 96 3.12 9.44 19.91
C ASN A 96 4.53 10.07 19.95
N SER A 97 5.43 9.43 20.70
CA SER A 97 6.83 9.86 20.86
C SER A 97 7.83 8.93 20.14
N GLN A 98 7.38 8.25 19.09
CA GLN A 98 8.16 7.27 18.32
C GLN A 98 8.95 7.94 17.19
N ALA A 99 9.82 7.20 16.49
CA ALA A 99 10.70 7.73 15.43
C ALA A 99 9.98 8.51 14.30
N ASN A 100 8.67 8.27 14.13
CA ASN A 100 7.80 8.94 13.18
C ASN A 100 6.74 9.79 13.91
N GLU A 101 7.17 10.67 14.82
CA GLU A 101 6.31 11.48 15.70
C GLU A 101 5.12 12.08 14.93
N LEU A 102 3.92 11.69 15.33
CA LEU A 102 2.66 12.25 14.85
C LEU A 102 2.15 13.28 15.85
N ALA A 103 1.89 14.50 15.39
CA ALA A 103 1.34 15.56 16.22
C ALA A 103 -0.19 15.45 16.30
N LYS A 104 -0.77 15.86 17.44
CA LYS A 104 -2.22 15.99 17.56
C LYS A 104 -2.74 16.96 16.50
N GLY A 105 -3.76 16.53 15.75
CA GLY A 105 -4.32 17.27 14.62
C GLY A 105 -3.62 17.05 13.27
N ASP A 106 -2.53 16.26 13.22
CA ASP A 106 -1.98 15.82 11.93
C ASP A 106 -3.07 15.09 11.13
N VAL A 107 -3.14 15.40 9.84
CA VAL A 107 -3.96 14.64 8.89
C VAL A 107 -3.08 13.60 8.21
N VAL A 108 -3.54 12.37 8.22
CA VAL A 108 -2.87 11.23 7.61
C VAL A 108 -3.80 10.47 6.69
N TYR A 109 -3.23 9.73 5.74
CA TYR A 109 -4.00 8.91 4.81
C TYR A 109 -3.44 7.48 4.77
N ILE A 110 -4.27 6.46 4.94
CA ILE A 110 -3.87 5.08 4.64
C ILE A 110 -3.66 4.96 3.14
N ILE A 111 -2.44 4.64 2.73
CA ILE A 111 -2.03 4.47 1.33
C ILE A 111 -1.43 3.10 1.03
N GLY A 112 -1.42 2.19 2.02
CA GLY A 112 -0.89 0.86 1.84
C GLY A 112 -1.10 -0.04 3.05
N TYR A 113 -0.83 -1.33 2.84
CA TYR A 113 -0.78 -2.37 3.87
C TYR A 113 0.50 -3.19 3.69
N SER A 114 1.26 -3.33 4.76
CA SER A 114 2.56 -4.02 4.78
C SER A 114 2.47 -5.45 5.32
N GLY A 115 1.29 -5.90 5.77
CA GLY A 115 1.13 -7.21 6.43
C GLY A 115 1.01 -7.09 7.93
N GLU A 116 0.47 -8.13 8.58
CA GLU A 116 0.45 -8.27 10.06
C GLU A 116 -0.10 -7.04 10.81
N GLY A 117 -1.09 -6.37 10.21
CA GLY A 117 -1.73 -5.16 10.75
C GLY A 117 -0.94 -3.87 10.61
N TRP A 118 0.21 -3.89 9.93
CA TRP A 118 0.95 -2.70 9.56
C TRP A 118 0.36 -2.01 8.34
N LEU A 119 0.05 -0.73 8.49
CA LEU A 119 -0.38 0.19 7.46
C LEU A 119 0.79 1.06 6.99
N VAL A 120 0.67 1.54 5.75
CA VAL A 120 1.49 2.65 5.25
C VAL A 120 0.63 3.90 5.25
N LEU A 121 1.05 4.91 5.99
CA LEU A 121 0.42 6.22 6.04
C LEU A 121 1.13 7.22 5.13
N TRP A 122 0.37 8.17 4.62
CA TRP A 122 0.86 9.38 4.00
C TRP A 122 0.57 10.57 4.92
N ARG A 123 1.61 11.36 5.22
CA ARG A 123 1.49 12.62 5.94
C ARG A 123 2.28 13.70 5.21
N SER A 124 1.59 14.63 4.58
CA SER A 124 2.19 15.83 3.98
C SER A 124 3.45 15.58 3.12
N GLY A 125 3.45 14.56 2.26
CA GLY A 125 4.63 14.21 1.44
C GLY A 125 5.48 13.06 1.97
N GLN A 126 5.24 12.60 3.20
CA GLN A 126 6.02 11.55 3.85
C GLN A 126 5.25 10.24 3.93
N ARG A 127 5.94 9.11 3.69
CA ARG A 127 5.42 7.77 3.95
C ARG A 127 5.85 7.34 5.35
N LEU A 128 4.93 6.84 6.16
CA LEU A 128 5.16 6.39 7.53
C LEU A 128 4.60 4.98 7.71
N GLY A 129 5.22 4.15 8.56
CA GLY A 129 4.62 2.92 9.04
C GLY A 129 3.75 3.19 10.27
N TRP A 130 2.61 2.52 10.38
CA TRP A 130 1.74 2.61 11.55
C TRP A 130 0.97 1.30 11.72
N ALA A 131 0.80 0.84 12.95
CA ALA A 131 -0.06 -0.28 13.31
C ALA A 131 -1.09 0.17 14.36
N GLU A 132 -2.16 -0.60 14.54
CA GLU A 132 -3.07 -0.37 15.66
C GLU A 132 -2.37 -0.60 17.00
N SER A 133 -2.84 0.06 18.06
CA SER A 133 -2.17 0.07 19.36
C SER A 133 -2.16 -1.30 20.06
N ASP A 134 -3.04 -2.21 19.67
CA ASP A 134 -3.07 -3.60 20.13
C ASP A 134 -1.93 -4.44 19.51
N ILE A 135 -1.41 -4.01 18.35
CA ILE A 135 -0.25 -4.60 17.68
C ILE A 135 1.03 -3.96 18.18
N GLU A 136 1.08 -2.63 18.23
CA GLU A 136 2.22 -1.88 18.75
C GLU A 136 1.77 -0.80 19.76
N PRO A 137 1.95 -1.07 21.06
CA PRO A 137 1.60 -0.12 22.10
C PRO A 137 2.37 1.21 21.98
N GLY A 138 1.70 2.32 22.30
CA GLY A 138 2.31 3.65 22.30
C GLY A 138 2.38 4.31 20.92
N LEU A 139 1.73 3.74 19.91
CA LEU A 139 1.44 4.42 18.65
C LEU A 139 0.31 5.45 18.79
N ALA A 140 0.28 6.41 17.86
CA ALA A 140 -0.68 7.50 17.88
C ALA A 140 -2.10 6.98 17.65
N GLU A 141 -3.07 7.52 18.37
CA GLU A 141 -4.48 7.24 18.14
C GLU A 141 -4.98 8.11 16.97
N ILE A 142 -5.63 7.49 16.00
CA ILE A 142 -6.13 8.16 14.79
C ILE A 142 -7.64 7.96 14.70
N ALA A 143 -8.37 9.06 14.66
CA ALA A 143 -9.79 9.06 14.31
C ALA A 143 -9.93 9.00 12.78
N TRP A 144 -10.31 7.83 12.26
CA TRP A 144 -10.53 7.62 10.83
C TRP A 144 -11.86 8.19 10.36
N ASP A 145 -11.86 8.78 9.17
CA ASP A 145 -13.10 9.18 8.51
C ASP A 145 -13.96 7.93 8.21
N PRO A 146 -15.30 8.01 8.22
CA PRO A 146 -16.16 6.88 7.91
C PRO A 146 -15.84 6.31 6.53
N VAL A 147 -15.72 4.99 6.43
CA VAL A 147 -15.47 4.32 5.15
C VAL A 147 -16.72 4.42 4.27
N PRO A 148 -16.66 5.08 3.10
CA PRO A 148 -17.82 5.14 2.20
C PRO A 148 -18.24 3.74 1.76
N GLN A 149 -19.54 3.46 1.73
CA GLN A 149 -20.06 2.16 1.28
C GLN A 149 -19.62 1.77 -0.14
N ASN A 150 -19.34 2.77 -0.98
CA ASN A 150 -18.89 2.62 -2.35
C ASN A 150 -17.36 2.77 -2.53
N ARG A 151 -16.59 2.79 -1.43
CA ARG A 151 -15.13 2.86 -1.53
C ARG A 151 -14.62 1.60 -2.24
N PRO A 152 -13.82 1.73 -3.31
CA PRO A 152 -13.23 0.57 -3.96
C PRO A 152 -12.34 -0.20 -2.98
N ALA A 153 -12.25 -1.51 -3.13
CA ALA A 153 -11.19 -2.27 -2.46
C ALA A 153 -9.82 -1.91 -3.06
N PRO A 154 -8.71 -2.07 -2.32
CA PRO A 154 -7.39 -2.07 -2.91
C PRO A 154 -7.27 -3.14 -4.01
N VAL A 155 -6.60 -2.83 -5.11
CA VAL A 155 -6.49 -3.74 -6.27
C VAL A 155 -5.04 -3.86 -6.72
N MET A 156 -4.60 -5.10 -6.93
CA MET A 156 -3.35 -5.39 -7.62
C MET A 156 -3.55 -5.39 -9.12
N TRP A 157 -2.64 -4.76 -9.85
CA TRP A 157 -2.54 -4.82 -11.29
C TRP A 157 -1.19 -5.36 -11.71
N LEU A 158 -1.19 -6.36 -12.59
CA LEU A 158 0.00 -6.87 -13.24
C LEU A 158 -0.04 -6.48 -14.72
N LYS A 159 1.00 -5.80 -15.19
CA LYS A 159 1.23 -5.67 -16.61
C LYS A 159 1.89 -6.95 -17.09
N ILE A 160 1.33 -7.51 -18.14
CA ILE A 160 1.79 -8.76 -18.72
C ILE A 160 2.23 -8.57 -20.17
N LYS A 161 3.19 -9.40 -20.61
CA LYS A 161 3.59 -9.58 -21.99
C LYS A 161 3.28 -11.01 -22.43
N ARG A 162 2.51 -11.14 -23.51
CA ARG A 162 2.09 -12.43 -24.09
C ARG A 162 3.12 -12.91 -25.11
N ALA A 163 3.04 -14.17 -25.52
CA ALA A 163 3.99 -14.79 -26.45
C ALA A 163 4.20 -14.03 -27.78
N LYS A 164 3.16 -13.36 -28.31
CA LYS A 164 3.24 -12.54 -29.54
C LYS A 164 3.67 -11.08 -29.29
N GLY A 165 4.19 -10.76 -28.11
CA GLY A 165 4.61 -9.42 -27.73
C GLY A 165 3.49 -8.46 -27.32
N THR A 166 2.22 -8.84 -27.49
CA THR A 166 1.07 -8.04 -27.02
C THR A 166 1.15 -7.86 -25.51
N THR A 167 1.00 -6.61 -25.07
CA THR A 167 0.97 -6.27 -23.64
C THR A 167 -0.42 -5.85 -23.21
N GLY A 168 -0.68 -5.93 -21.91
CA GLY A 168 -1.90 -5.46 -21.28
C GLY A 168 -1.84 -5.66 -19.78
N TRP A 169 -2.92 -5.29 -19.11
CA TRP A 169 -3.01 -5.34 -17.65
C TRP A 169 -4.05 -6.37 -17.22
N VAL A 170 -3.77 -7.07 -16.13
CA VAL A 170 -4.70 -7.98 -15.46
C VAL A 170 -4.75 -7.63 -13.98
N ASN A 171 -5.93 -7.75 -13.37
CA ASN A 171 -6.14 -7.57 -11.94
C ASN A 171 -6.81 -8.77 -11.27
N ASP A 172 -7.07 -9.81 -12.05
CA ASP A 172 -7.66 -11.05 -11.57
C ASP A 172 -6.56 -12.10 -11.43
N LEU A 173 -6.22 -12.38 -10.17
CA LEU A 173 -5.12 -13.28 -9.81
C LEU A 173 -5.61 -14.65 -9.35
N THR A 174 -6.90 -14.95 -9.44
CA THR A 174 -7.37 -16.30 -9.06
C THR A 174 -6.87 -17.33 -10.07
N GLY A 175 -6.41 -18.47 -9.57
CA GLY A 175 -5.92 -19.55 -10.41
C GLY A 175 -4.58 -19.22 -11.09
N VAL A 176 -3.85 -18.23 -10.59
CA VAL A 176 -2.46 -18.01 -10.98
C VAL A 176 -1.60 -19.14 -10.42
N ARG A 177 -0.78 -19.72 -11.28
CA ARG A 177 0.27 -20.68 -10.98
C ARG A 177 1.64 -20.07 -11.20
N CYS A 178 2.64 -20.67 -10.57
CA CYS A 178 4.04 -20.23 -10.64
C CYS A 178 4.31 -18.84 -10.08
N ALA A 179 3.42 -18.36 -9.22
CA ALA A 179 3.53 -17.11 -8.50
C ALA A 179 4.41 -17.24 -7.25
N GLY A 180 5.09 -16.16 -6.87
CA GLY A 180 5.81 -16.06 -5.61
C GLY A 180 7.10 -16.89 -5.54
N MET A 181 7.64 -17.00 -4.33
CA MET A 181 8.93 -17.65 -4.06
C MET A 181 8.83 -19.17 -3.89
N ILE A 182 7.67 -19.68 -3.46
CA ILE A 182 7.37 -21.11 -3.37
C ILE A 182 6.54 -21.46 -4.61
N ARG A 183 7.17 -22.10 -5.59
CA ARG A 183 6.58 -22.27 -6.93
C ARG A 183 6.19 -23.72 -7.16
N ASP A 184 5.09 -23.91 -7.89
CA ASP A 184 4.62 -25.23 -8.30
C ASP A 184 5.67 -25.99 -9.11
N ASP A 185 5.53 -27.31 -9.16
CA ASP A 185 6.31 -28.13 -10.08
C ASP A 185 6.07 -27.72 -11.54
N GLY A 186 7.15 -27.70 -12.32
CA GLY A 186 7.13 -27.39 -13.75
C GLY A 186 7.11 -25.89 -14.09
N CYS A 187 7.32 -25.01 -13.11
CA CYS A 187 7.44 -23.59 -13.36
C CYS A 187 8.76 -23.22 -14.08
N PRO A 188 8.73 -22.35 -15.12
CA PRO A 188 9.93 -21.82 -15.75
C PRO A 188 10.82 -21.10 -14.73
N PRO A 189 12.16 -21.10 -14.84
CA PRO A 189 13.02 -20.41 -13.89
C PRO A 189 12.63 -18.92 -13.76
N LEU A 190 12.86 -18.35 -12.58
CA LEU A 190 12.75 -16.90 -12.40
C LEU A 190 13.83 -16.20 -13.25
N PRO A 191 13.54 -14.99 -13.77
CA PRO A 191 14.54 -14.18 -14.47
C PRO A 191 15.70 -13.76 -13.56
#